data_AF-A0A2V7W0U1-F1
#
_entry.id   AF-A0A2V7W0U1-F1
#
_cell.length_a   1.000
_cell.length_b   1.000
_cell.length_c   1.000
_cell.angle_alpha   90.00
_cell.angle_beta   90.00
_cell.angle_gamma   90.00
#
_symmetry.space_group_name_H-M   'P 1'
#
loop_
_entity.id
_entity.type
_entity.pdbx_description
1 polymer ?
#
loop_
_entity_poly.entity_id
_entity_poly.type
_entity_poly.pdbx_seq_one_letter_code
_entity_poly.pdbx_strand_id
1 'polypeptide(L)'
;MPFPDHIESILTAYGVRPDTKAALYDLYVALGDEVLEVFGDIAERATSVTDLRPEDTHAIRAAVVERYLRRCHPRWLASTPTPSLWHPRAAEGRASGAAVPLDPEHSHGMLILGRNAHSGGRSETISFDLVARDVEDAVAIARAEGQQHTLPGSVGETSGTFDSVHGVALIWEVQPNVYKPAGERNRAIAKLYRRHRDWHRLTLTAALEWLRGQQKCATYILRGNALSIVHEMNPAKPVSETIASLHNRTVEEVARTMNVSLLDPTDVDELMLLDSIVMNHALRKHVLQHGAAGLLWKAEFTAYP
;
A
#
# COMPACT_ATOMS: atom_id res chain seq x y z
N MET A 1 -14.47 -15.19 13.63
CA MET A 1 -15.07 -16.24 12.80
C MET A 1 -14.16 -17.47 12.90
N PRO A 2 -14.66 -18.71 12.79
CA PRO A 2 -13.80 -19.89 12.71
C PRO A 2 -13.22 -20.06 11.29
N PHE A 3 -12.28 -21.00 11.13
CA PHE A 3 -11.88 -21.48 9.79
C PHE A 3 -13.09 -22.01 9.02
N PRO A 4 -13.06 -22.03 7.68
CA PRO A 4 -14.02 -22.82 6.91
C PRO A 4 -14.09 -24.26 7.43
N ASP A 5 -15.30 -24.83 7.50
CA ASP A 5 -15.56 -26.10 8.19
C ASP A 5 -14.62 -27.24 7.79
N HIS A 6 -14.25 -27.32 6.51
CA HIS A 6 -13.33 -28.34 6.00
C HIS A 6 -11.91 -28.19 6.55
N ILE A 7 -11.40 -26.97 6.73
CA ILE A 7 -10.08 -26.70 7.34
C ILE A 7 -10.15 -26.97 8.85
N GLU A 8 -11.21 -26.52 9.51
CA GLU A 8 -11.41 -26.72 10.95
C GLU A 8 -11.45 -28.21 11.32
N SER A 9 -12.10 -29.02 10.48
CA SER A 9 -12.16 -30.48 10.63
C SER A 9 -10.77 -31.12 10.56
N ILE A 10 -9.95 -30.71 9.58
CA ILE A 10 -8.57 -31.22 9.42
C ILE A 10 -7.72 -30.85 10.63
N LEU A 11 -7.67 -29.57 11.01
CA LEU A 11 -6.84 -29.12 12.15
C LEU A 11 -7.23 -29.83 13.46
N THR A 12 -8.53 -30.10 13.65
CA THR A 12 -9.03 -30.84 14.81
C THR A 12 -8.64 -32.33 14.74
N ALA A 13 -8.73 -32.97 13.57
CA ALA A 13 -8.32 -34.36 13.39
C ALA A 13 -6.83 -34.60 13.67
N TYR A 14 -5.97 -33.63 13.32
CA TYR A 14 -4.53 -33.67 13.62
C TYR A 14 -4.18 -33.25 15.06
N GLY A 15 -5.18 -32.91 15.88
CA GLY A 15 -4.97 -32.54 17.28
C GLY A 15 -4.27 -31.20 17.48
N VAL A 16 -4.37 -30.27 16.52
CA VAL A 16 -3.83 -28.92 16.67
C VAL A 16 -4.56 -28.21 17.81
N ARG A 17 -3.80 -27.72 18.78
CA ARG A 17 -4.35 -27.10 19.99
C ARG A 17 -5.18 -25.85 19.67
N PRO A 18 -6.25 -25.55 20.44
CA PRO A 18 -7.13 -24.40 20.16
C PRO A 18 -6.42 -23.03 20.13
N ASP A 19 -5.45 -22.81 21.02
CA ASP A 19 -4.63 -21.60 21.07
C ASP A 19 -3.77 -21.42 19.81
N THR A 20 -3.19 -22.51 19.32
CA THR A 20 -2.39 -22.53 18.09
C THR A 20 -3.27 -22.36 16.84
N LYS A 21 -4.47 -22.97 16.83
CA LYS A 21 -5.46 -22.73 15.76
C LYS A 21 -5.89 -21.26 15.71
N ALA A 22 -6.08 -20.61 16.86
CA ALA A 22 -6.43 -19.19 16.89
C ALA A 22 -5.32 -18.31 16.28
N ALA A 23 -4.06 -18.54 16.68
CA ALA A 23 -2.91 -17.82 16.10
C ALA A 23 -2.76 -18.09 14.59
N LEU A 24 -2.97 -19.33 14.15
CA LEU A 24 -2.96 -19.71 12.73
C LEU A 24 -4.11 -19.05 11.96
N TYR A 25 -5.29 -18.93 12.58
CA TYR A 25 -6.45 -18.29 11.97
C TYR A 25 -6.21 -16.79 11.74
N ASP A 26 -5.59 -16.11 12.69
CA ASP A 26 -5.23 -14.69 12.53
C ASP A 26 -4.27 -14.49 11.36
N LEU A 27 -3.30 -15.41 11.20
CA LEU A 27 -2.40 -15.41 10.04
C LEU A 27 -3.14 -15.72 8.74
N TYR A 28 -4.03 -16.72 8.72
CA TYR A 28 -4.83 -17.10 7.56
C TYR A 28 -5.74 -15.95 7.10
N VAL A 29 -6.40 -15.28 8.04
CA VAL A 29 -7.19 -14.08 7.75
C VAL A 29 -6.29 -12.94 7.28
N ALA A 30 -5.05 -12.83 7.74
CA ALA A 30 -4.18 -11.75 7.28
C ALA A 30 -3.55 -12.03 5.90
N LEU A 31 -3.15 -13.27 5.63
CA LEU A 31 -2.19 -13.63 4.57
C LEU A 31 -2.72 -14.66 3.57
N GLY A 32 -3.89 -15.27 3.81
CA GLY A 32 -4.55 -16.23 2.92
C GLY A 32 -4.07 -17.67 3.05
N ASP A 33 -4.46 -18.51 2.08
CA ASP A 33 -4.34 -19.97 2.12
C ASP A 33 -2.90 -20.48 2.16
N GLU A 34 -1.93 -19.72 1.65
CA GLU A 34 -0.49 -20.06 1.69
C GLU A 34 0.02 -20.28 3.13
N VAL A 35 -0.66 -19.68 4.12
CA VAL A 35 -0.41 -19.92 5.55
C VAL A 35 -0.56 -21.39 5.92
N LEU A 36 -1.55 -22.08 5.35
CA LEU A 36 -1.83 -23.48 5.64
C LEU A 36 -0.74 -24.39 5.05
N GLU A 37 -0.20 -24.05 3.88
CA GLU A 37 0.91 -24.77 3.26
C GLU A 37 2.19 -24.66 4.11
N VAL A 38 2.56 -23.44 4.50
CA VAL A 38 3.73 -23.20 5.36
C VAL A 38 3.54 -23.82 6.74
N PHE A 39 2.33 -23.80 7.30
CA PHE A 39 2.05 -24.50 8.55
C PHE A 39 2.21 -26.02 8.40
N GLY A 40 1.80 -26.58 7.25
CA GLY A 40 2.06 -27.98 6.90
C GLY A 40 3.55 -28.33 6.96
N ASP A 41 4.42 -27.51 6.36
CA ASP A 41 5.88 -27.72 6.40
C ASP A 41 6.45 -27.70 7.83
N ILE A 42 5.88 -26.87 8.71
CA ILE A 42 6.28 -26.81 10.13
C ILE A 42 5.80 -28.07 10.86
N ALA A 43 4.54 -28.45 10.63
CA ALA A 43 3.93 -29.62 11.22
C ALA A 43 4.65 -30.92 10.83
N GLU A 44 5.10 -31.05 9.59
CA GLU A 44 5.88 -32.20 9.11
C GLU A 44 7.25 -32.35 9.82
N ARG A 45 7.80 -31.26 10.35
CA ARG A 45 9.08 -31.25 11.06
C ARG A 45 8.93 -31.43 12.57
N ALA A 46 7.71 -31.30 13.09
CA ALA A 46 7.43 -31.51 14.49
C ALA A 46 7.41 -33.01 14.81
N THR A 47 7.88 -33.39 16.01
CA THR A 47 7.76 -34.77 16.49
C THR A 47 6.30 -35.20 16.64
N SER A 48 5.43 -34.27 17.01
CA SER A 48 3.97 -34.41 16.98
C SER A 48 3.32 -33.06 16.73
N VAL A 49 2.23 -33.04 15.95
CA VAL A 49 1.42 -31.85 15.70
C VAL A 49 0.75 -31.33 16.99
N THR A 50 0.51 -32.21 17.96
CA THR A 50 -0.05 -31.85 19.28
C THR A 50 0.90 -31.01 20.14
N ASP A 51 2.21 -31.05 19.83
CA ASP A 51 3.24 -30.36 20.59
C ASP A 51 3.46 -28.93 20.09
N LEU A 52 2.91 -28.60 18.91
CA LEU A 52 2.95 -27.26 18.35
C LEU A 52 2.24 -26.27 19.27
N ARG A 53 2.85 -25.10 19.39
CA ARG A 53 2.40 -23.99 20.22
C ARG A 53 2.18 -22.74 19.36
N PRO A 54 1.49 -21.71 19.89
CA PRO A 54 1.32 -20.44 19.17
C PRO A 54 2.65 -19.84 18.69
N GLU A 55 3.73 -19.99 19.45
CA GLU A 55 5.04 -19.44 19.10
C GLU A 55 5.63 -20.06 17.82
N ASP A 56 5.28 -21.30 17.49
CA ASP A 56 5.74 -21.98 16.28
C ASP A 56 5.13 -21.34 15.01
N THR A 57 4.03 -20.58 15.17
CA THR A 57 3.41 -19.83 14.07
C THR A 57 4.15 -18.53 13.73
N HIS A 58 5.06 -18.06 14.59
CA HIS A 58 5.77 -16.79 14.40
C HIS A 58 6.61 -16.77 13.11
N ALA A 59 7.15 -17.93 12.69
CA ALA A 59 7.94 -18.06 11.48
C ALA A 59 7.09 -18.11 10.19
N ILE A 60 5.78 -18.37 10.30
CA ILE A 60 4.91 -18.56 9.13
C ILE A 60 4.85 -17.30 8.28
N ARG A 61 4.61 -16.14 8.89
CA ARG A 61 4.56 -14.85 8.16
C ARG A 61 5.84 -14.62 7.35
N ALA A 62 6.98 -14.83 8.00
CA ALA A 62 8.28 -14.70 7.37
C ALA A 62 8.43 -15.64 6.16
N ALA A 63 8.10 -16.92 6.32
CA ALA A 63 8.24 -17.92 5.29
C ALA A 63 7.25 -17.72 4.13
N VAL A 64 5.99 -17.35 4.40
CA VAL A 64 4.99 -16.99 3.38
C VAL A 64 5.48 -15.82 2.54
N VAL A 65 5.97 -14.75 3.18
CA VAL A 65 6.46 -13.58 2.46
C VAL A 65 7.75 -13.87 1.70
N GLU A 66 8.68 -14.60 2.28
CA GLU A 66 9.91 -15.01 1.59
C GLU A 66 9.58 -15.89 0.37
N ARG A 67 8.67 -16.86 0.50
CA ARG A 67 8.17 -17.66 -0.62
C ARG A 67 7.54 -16.79 -1.69
N TYR A 68 6.65 -15.88 -1.32
CA TYR A 68 6.02 -14.94 -2.24
C TYR A 68 7.07 -14.11 -3.00
N LEU A 69 7.95 -13.44 -2.25
CA LEU A 69 8.99 -12.61 -2.82
C LEU A 69 9.87 -13.43 -3.77
N ARG A 70 10.37 -14.59 -3.35
CA ARG A 70 11.26 -15.44 -4.18
C ARG A 70 10.55 -16.04 -5.40
N ARG A 71 9.28 -16.41 -5.32
CA ARG A 71 8.51 -16.98 -6.45
C ARG A 71 8.19 -15.90 -7.50
N CYS A 72 7.98 -14.67 -7.05
CA CYS A 72 7.65 -13.55 -7.92
C CYS A 72 8.89 -12.75 -8.39
N HIS A 73 10.02 -12.83 -7.67
CA HIS A 73 11.28 -12.11 -7.98
C HIS A 73 11.84 -12.36 -9.39
N PRO A 74 11.80 -13.58 -9.97
CA PRO A 74 12.29 -13.79 -11.34
C PRO A 74 11.52 -13.00 -12.39
N ARG A 75 10.21 -12.79 -12.21
CA ARG A 75 9.36 -12.00 -13.11
C ARG A 75 9.52 -10.50 -12.85
N TRP A 76 9.75 -10.13 -11.59
CA TRP A 76 10.05 -8.77 -11.16
C TRP A 76 11.39 -8.24 -11.70
N LEU A 77 12.47 -9.03 -11.61
CA LEU A 77 13.77 -8.67 -12.18
C LEU A 77 13.75 -8.56 -13.71
N ALA A 78 12.82 -9.25 -14.37
CA ALA A 78 12.62 -9.16 -15.82
C ALA A 78 11.79 -7.93 -16.25
N SER A 79 11.46 -7.02 -15.32
CA SER A 79 10.61 -5.87 -15.55
C SER A 79 9.21 -6.19 -16.08
N THR A 80 8.69 -7.38 -15.82
CA THR A 80 7.39 -7.81 -16.35
C THR A 80 6.28 -7.60 -15.31
N PRO A 81 5.09 -7.10 -15.74
CA PRO A 81 3.91 -7.06 -14.88
C PRO A 81 3.65 -8.43 -14.28
N THR A 82 3.63 -8.50 -12.95
CA THR A 82 3.31 -9.74 -12.24
C THR A 82 1.89 -9.62 -11.71
N PRO A 83 0.96 -10.50 -12.14
CA PRO A 83 -0.37 -10.56 -11.56
C PRO A 83 -0.27 -10.82 -10.05
N SER A 84 -0.95 -10.03 -9.22
CA SER A 84 -1.03 -10.27 -7.77
C SER A 84 -1.72 -11.60 -7.46
N LEU A 85 -1.24 -12.26 -6.40
CA LEU A 85 -1.98 -13.29 -5.67
C LEU A 85 -1.81 -13.12 -4.13
N TRP A 86 -1.72 -11.90 -3.60
CA TRP A 86 -1.77 -11.75 -2.14
C TRP A 86 -3.10 -11.18 -1.65
N HIS A 87 -3.83 -11.97 -0.83
CA HIS A 87 -5.15 -11.69 -0.25
C HIS A 87 -5.36 -12.51 1.04
N PRO A 88 -6.27 -12.15 2.01
CA PRO A 88 -7.27 -11.04 2.04
C PRO A 88 -7.58 -10.39 3.44
N ARG A 89 -7.87 -9.08 3.63
CA ARG A 89 -8.56 -8.62 4.87
C ARG A 89 -10.04 -9.03 4.89
N ALA A 90 -10.36 -10.31 5.07
CA ALA A 90 -11.72 -10.90 5.08
C ALA A 90 -12.73 -10.25 4.09
N ALA A 91 -12.29 -10.12 2.84
CA ALA A 91 -13.06 -10.07 1.60
C ALA A 91 -14.47 -9.40 1.58
N GLU A 92 -14.48 -8.06 1.45
CA GLU A 92 -15.24 -7.43 0.35
C GLU A 92 -14.32 -6.52 -0.49
N GLY A 93 -14.33 -6.71 -1.82
CA GLY A 93 -13.83 -5.74 -2.83
C GLY A 93 -12.63 -6.14 -3.71
N ARG A 94 -11.88 -7.21 -3.41
CA ARG A 94 -10.76 -7.80 -4.20
C ARG A 94 -9.66 -6.80 -4.65
N ALA A 95 -8.68 -6.57 -3.78
CA ALA A 95 -7.45 -5.79 -4.09
C ALA A 95 -6.54 -6.46 -5.17
N SER A 96 -6.95 -6.46 -6.44
CA SER A 96 -6.12 -6.95 -7.55
C SER A 96 -5.16 -5.86 -8.05
N GLY A 97 -3.92 -5.84 -7.54
CA GLY A 97 -2.85 -5.00 -8.07
C GLY A 97 -1.99 -5.71 -9.11
N ALA A 98 -1.58 -5.02 -10.18
CA ALA A 98 -0.58 -5.53 -11.10
C ALA A 98 0.77 -4.94 -10.72
N ALA A 99 1.67 -5.73 -10.13
CA ALA A 99 2.96 -5.19 -9.75
C ALA A 99 3.80 -4.90 -11.01
N VAL A 100 3.90 -3.63 -11.38
CA VAL A 100 4.70 -3.16 -12.51
C VAL A 100 5.90 -2.37 -11.98
N PRO A 101 7.15 -2.81 -12.27
CA PRO A 101 8.34 -2.02 -11.96
C PRO A 101 8.33 -0.73 -12.77
N LEU A 102 8.36 0.41 -12.09
CA LEU A 102 8.32 1.72 -12.77
C LEU A 102 9.71 2.25 -13.17
N ASP A 103 10.80 1.72 -12.61
CA ASP A 103 12.16 2.12 -12.97
C ASP A 103 13.19 1.02 -12.62
N PRO A 104 13.65 0.22 -13.59
CA PRO A 104 14.68 -0.79 -13.37
C PRO A 104 16.12 -0.24 -13.32
N GLU A 105 16.37 1.02 -13.72
CA GLU A 105 17.72 1.56 -13.90
C GLU A 105 18.20 2.45 -12.74
N HIS A 106 17.29 3.15 -12.03
CA HIS A 106 17.70 4.16 -11.03
C HIS A 106 17.26 3.90 -9.59
N SER A 107 16.68 2.73 -9.29
CA SER A 107 16.04 2.47 -8.00
C SER A 107 16.92 1.70 -6.99
N HIS A 108 16.92 2.15 -5.74
CA HIS A 108 17.40 1.40 -4.56
C HIS A 108 16.46 0.24 -4.18
N GLY A 109 15.61 -0.22 -5.10
CA GLY A 109 14.46 -1.08 -4.85
C GLY A 109 13.68 -1.37 -6.14
N MET A 110 12.42 -1.76 -6.01
CA MET A 110 11.46 -1.86 -7.11
C MET A 110 10.23 -1.04 -6.75
N LEU A 111 9.89 -0.07 -7.59
CA LEU A 111 8.66 0.70 -7.45
C LEU A 111 7.49 -0.10 -8.04
N ILE A 112 6.42 -0.26 -7.29
CA ILE A 112 5.28 -1.09 -7.63
C ILE A 112 4.02 -0.24 -7.70
N LEU A 113 3.33 -0.30 -8.84
CA LEU A 113 1.96 0.20 -8.96
C LEU A 113 0.96 -0.86 -8.46
N GLY A 114 0.22 -0.59 -7.38
CA GLY A 114 -0.94 -1.40 -6.97
C GLY A 114 -2.25 -0.80 -7.48
N ARG A 115 -3.16 -1.65 -7.94
CA ARG A 115 -4.57 -1.32 -8.24
C ARG A 115 -5.45 -1.90 -7.14
N ASN A 116 -6.52 -1.20 -6.76
CA ASN A 116 -7.49 -1.65 -5.75
C ASN A 116 -6.89 -1.78 -4.34
N ALA A 117 -5.86 -0.98 -4.05
CA ALA A 117 -4.98 -1.13 -2.89
C ALA A 117 -5.62 -0.80 -1.53
N HIS A 118 -6.67 0.02 -1.49
CA HIS A 118 -7.27 0.52 -0.25
C HIS A 118 -8.58 -0.17 0.15
N SER A 119 -8.96 0.05 1.41
CA SER A 119 -10.20 -0.44 2.01
C SER A 119 -11.42 -0.16 1.11
N GLY A 120 -12.19 -1.20 0.80
CA GLY A 120 -13.34 -1.14 -0.10
C GLY A 120 -13.05 -1.52 -1.56
N GLY A 121 -11.78 -1.75 -1.94
CA GLY A 121 -11.41 -2.39 -3.20
C GLY A 121 -11.92 -1.68 -4.45
N ARG A 122 -12.08 -0.35 -4.41
CA ARG A 122 -12.58 0.42 -5.56
C ARG A 122 -11.61 0.22 -6.73
N SER A 123 -12.14 -0.21 -7.87
CA SER A 123 -11.43 -0.49 -9.14
C SER A 123 -10.43 0.60 -9.55
N GLU A 124 -10.72 1.82 -9.13
CA GLU A 124 -10.02 3.03 -9.54
C GLU A 124 -8.93 3.48 -8.57
N THR A 125 -8.75 2.78 -7.45
CA THR A 125 -7.68 3.10 -6.52
C THR A 125 -6.34 2.70 -7.12
N ILE A 126 -5.38 3.62 -7.09
CA ILE A 126 -3.98 3.39 -7.44
C ILE A 126 -3.10 3.63 -6.21
N SER A 127 -2.01 2.89 -6.13
CA SER A 127 -0.99 2.98 -5.08
C SER A 127 0.38 2.79 -5.68
N PHE A 128 1.38 3.45 -5.12
CA PHE A 128 2.77 3.34 -5.52
C PHE A 128 3.58 3.00 -4.29
N ASP A 129 4.12 1.79 -4.27
CA ASP A 129 4.87 1.22 -3.16
C ASP A 129 6.34 0.98 -3.56
N LEU A 130 7.26 1.00 -2.60
CA LEU A 130 8.66 0.63 -2.83
C LEU A 130 8.98 -0.71 -2.16
N VAL A 131 9.37 -1.72 -2.92
CA VAL A 131 9.98 -2.94 -2.37
C VAL A 131 11.49 -2.78 -2.37
N ALA A 132 12.15 -3.19 -1.28
CA ALA A 132 13.61 -3.12 -1.19
C ALA A 132 14.26 -4.04 -2.24
N ARG A 133 15.43 -3.63 -2.76
CA ARG A 133 16.15 -4.40 -3.79
C ARG A 133 16.68 -5.72 -3.24
N ASP A 134 17.08 -5.71 -1.97
CA ASP A 134 17.51 -6.91 -1.26
C ASP A 134 16.27 -7.63 -0.71
N VAL A 135 16.10 -8.90 -1.09
CA VAL A 135 15.00 -9.75 -0.61
C VAL A 135 15.05 -9.85 0.92
N GLU A 136 16.22 -9.85 1.53
CA GLU A 136 16.35 -9.92 2.99
C GLU A 136 15.89 -8.62 3.67
N ASP A 137 16.10 -7.46 3.03
CA ASP A 137 15.55 -6.19 3.51
C ASP A 137 14.01 -6.20 3.41
N ALA A 138 13.45 -6.67 2.29
CA ALA A 138 12.01 -6.78 2.08
C ALA A 138 11.36 -7.78 3.07
N VAL A 139 12.00 -8.92 3.32
CA VAL A 139 11.58 -9.89 4.35
C VAL A 139 11.67 -9.27 5.74
N ALA A 140 12.72 -8.52 6.05
CA ALA A 140 12.85 -7.83 7.34
C ALA A 140 11.75 -6.79 7.54
N ILE A 141 11.44 -5.98 6.51
CA ILE A 141 10.29 -5.05 6.51
C ILE A 141 8.98 -5.82 6.74
N ALA A 142 8.80 -6.95 6.05
CA ALA A 142 7.59 -7.74 6.17
C ALA A 142 7.39 -8.40 7.55
N ARG A 143 8.49 -8.67 8.26
CA ARG A 143 8.51 -9.21 9.63
C ARG A 143 8.30 -8.14 10.68
N ALA A 144 8.53 -6.86 10.36
CA ALA A 144 8.37 -5.79 11.33
C ALA A 144 6.90 -5.67 11.75
N GLU A 145 6.64 -5.62 13.06
CA GLU A 145 5.32 -5.33 13.60
C GLU A 145 4.90 -3.91 13.19
N GLY A 146 3.87 -3.81 12.36
CA GLY A 146 3.38 -2.57 11.78
C GLY A 146 2.22 -2.86 10.82
N GLN A 147 1.44 -1.84 10.47
CA GLN A 147 0.35 -2.03 9.51
C GLN A 147 0.95 -2.03 8.09
N GLN A 148 0.94 -3.16 7.39
CA GLN A 148 1.31 -3.19 5.99
C GLN A 148 0.13 -2.65 5.17
N HIS A 149 0.41 -1.72 4.25
CA HIS A 149 -0.62 -1.00 3.50
C HIS A 149 -1.12 -1.79 2.30
N THR A 150 -0.20 -2.35 1.49
CA THR A 150 -0.60 -2.93 0.19
C THR A 150 0.05 -4.27 -0.10
N LEU A 151 1.38 -4.35 -0.01
CA LEU A 151 2.16 -5.55 -0.38
C LEU A 151 3.14 -5.98 0.72
N PRO A 152 3.26 -7.29 1.01
CA PRO A 152 4.26 -7.74 1.96
C PRO A 152 5.68 -7.36 1.56
N GLY A 153 6.42 -6.76 2.49
CA GLY A 153 7.82 -6.34 2.29
C GLY A 153 7.99 -5.05 1.49
N SER A 154 6.90 -4.36 1.18
CA SER A 154 6.95 -2.99 0.66
C SER A 154 7.03 -1.96 1.79
N VAL A 155 7.72 -0.85 1.52
CA VAL A 155 7.70 0.35 2.33
C VAL A 155 7.01 1.46 1.57
N GLY A 156 6.02 2.01 2.24
CA GLY A 156 5.57 3.34 1.95
C GLY A 156 4.69 3.49 0.73
N GLU A 157 3.79 4.48 0.78
CA GLU A 157 2.70 4.56 -0.17
C GLU A 157 2.46 6.00 -0.64
N THR A 158 2.34 6.15 -1.97
CA THR A 158 1.58 7.24 -2.58
C THR A 158 0.32 6.67 -3.20
N SER A 159 -0.83 7.16 -2.78
CA SER A 159 -2.13 6.62 -3.19
C SER A 159 -3.12 7.67 -3.64
N GLY A 160 -3.99 7.21 -4.53
CA GLY A 160 -4.91 8.04 -5.26
C GLY A 160 -6.06 7.26 -5.85
N THR A 161 -6.94 7.98 -6.53
CA THR A 161 -7.99 7.43 -7.37
C THR A 161 -7.76 7.92 -8.80
N PHE A 162 -7.90 7.03 -9.79
CA PHE A 162 -7.76 7.35 -11.21
C PHE A 162 -9.00 6.92 -11.98
N ASP A 163 -9.74 7.90 -12.45
CA ASP A 163 -10.86 7.73 -13.37
C ASP A 163 -10.34 7.75 -14.81
N SER A 164 -10.14 6.56 -15.39
CA SER A 164 -9.68 6.44 -16.77
C SER A 164 -10.69 6.91 -17.80
N VAL A 165 -11.99 6.92 -17.47
CA VAL A 165 -13.08 7.30 -18.39
C VAL A 165 -13.05 8.81 -18.61
N HIS A 166 -12.89 9.58 -17.53
CA HIS A 166 -12.84 11.05 -17.59
C HIS A 166 -11.41 11.58 -17.73
N GLY A 167 -10.38 10.73 -17.59
CA GLY A 167 -8.99 11.15 -17.61
C GLY A 167 -8.64 12.02 -16.40
N VAL A 168 -9.14 11.67 -15.21
CA VAL A 168 -8.94 12.46 -13.99
C VAL A 168 -8.27 11.60 -12.93
N ALA A 169 -7.24 12.14 -12.26
CA ALA A 169 -6.60 11.50 -11.13
C ALA A 169 -6.61 12.41 -9.91
N LEU A 170 -6.82 11.84 -8.73
CA LEU A 170 -6.65 12.51 -7.45
C LEU A 170 -5.70 11.70 -6.57
N ILE A 171 -4.49 12.22 -6.33
CA ILE A 171 -3.59 11.73 -5.30
C ILE A 171 -4.03 12.30 -3.96
N TRP A 172 -4.48 11.46 -3.05
CA TRP A 172 -5.03 11.89 -1.76
C TRP A 172 -4.16 11.51 -0.57
N GLU A 173 -3.16 10.64 -0.75
CA GLU A 173 -2.24 10.26 0.30
C GLU A 173 -0.81 10.17 -0.24
N VAL A 174 0.07 10.97 0.34
CA VAL A 174 1.52 10.77 0.24
C VAL A 174 1.94 10.50 1.66
N GLN A 175 2.21 9.24 2.00
CA GLN A 175 2.59 8.91 3.36
C GLN A 175 4.07 9.22 3.55
N PRO A 176 4.47 10.08 4.50
CA PRO A 176 5.88 10.20 4.85
C PRO A 176 6.25 9.41 6.11
N ASN A 177 5.27 8.99 6.93
CA ASN A 177 5.55 8.63 8.33
C ASN A 177 4.65 7.58 9.01
N VAL A 178 3.73 6.90 8.32
CA VAL A 178 2.75 6.06 9.03
C VAL A 178 3.34 4.74 9.57
N TYR A 179 4.54 4.32 9.11
CA TYR A 179 5.15 3.03 9.50
C TYR A 179 6.53 3.08 10.12
N LYS A 180 6.81 4.09 10.94
CA LYS A 180 7.79 3.82 12.00
C LYS A 180 7.06 3.02 13.08
N PRO A 181 7.45 1.77 13.38
CA PRO A 181 6.82 1.00 14.45
C PRO A 181 6.77 1.88 15.70
N ALA A 182 5.57 2.24 16.14
CA ALA A 182 5.40 3.02 17.34
C ALA A 182 5.71 2.08 18.51
N GLY A 183 6.89 2.21 19.11
CA GLY A 183 7.17 1.65 20.43
C GLY A 183 8.34 0.67 20.48
N GLU A 184 8.63 -0.09 19.44
CA GLU A 184 9.75 -1.04 19.50
C GLU A 184 11.01 -0.47 18.85
N ARG A 185 12.07 -0.38 19.66
CA ARG A 185 13.43 0.04 19.25
C ARG A 185 14.09 -0.99 18.33
N ASN A 186 13.42 -1.41 17.26
CA ASN A 186 14.03 -2.27 16.26
C ASN A 186 15.03 -1.45 15.44
N ARG A 187 16.27 -1.37 15.95
CA ARG A 187 17.38 -0.61 15.34
C ARG A 187 17.69 -1.09 13.92
N ALA A 188 17.46 -2.37 13.63
CA ALA A 188 17.65 -2.94 12.31
C ALA A 188 16.63 -2.36 11.32
N ILE A 189 15.34 -2.41 11.67
CA ILE A 189 14.27 -1.80 10.87
C ILE A 189 14.47 -0.29 10.72
N ALA A 190 14.84 0.42 11.79
CA ALA A 190 15.16 1.84 11.69
C ALA A 190 16.36 2.14 10.76
N LYS A 191 17.35 1.24 10.66
CA LYS A 191 18.46 1.36 9.71
C LYS A 191 17.97 1.16 8.28
N LEU A 192 17.07 0.20 8.05
CA LEU A 192 16.44 -0.01 6.74
C LEU A 192 15.60 1.21 6.32
N TYR A 193 14.71 1.71 7.18
CA TYR A 193 13.96 2.94 6.89
C TYR A 193 14.86 4.15 6.62
N ARG A 194 16.00 4.28 7.31
CA ARG A 194 16.98 5.34 7.01
C ARG A 194 17.66 5.16 5.65
N ARG A 195 17.95 3.91 5.24
CA ARG A 195 18.49 3.59 3.91
C ARG A 195 17.50 3.98 2.81
N HIS A 196 16.20 3.82 3.08
CA HIS A 196 15.13 4.14 2.15
C HIS A 196 14.46 5.48 2.43
N ARG A 197 15.04 6.39 3.22
CA ARG A 197 14.36 7.56 3.80
C ARG A 197 13.59 8.45 2.80
N ASP A 198 14.01 8.45 1.54
CA ASP A 198 13.44 9.25 0.45
C ASP A 198 12.30 8.51 -0.29
N TRP A 199 11.83 7.37 0.22
CA TRP A 199 10.77 6.55 -0.37
C TRP A 199 9.51 7.36 -0.73
N HIS A 200 9.06 8.25 0.15
CA HIS A 200 7.88 9.10 -0.06
C HIS A 200 8.04 10.04 -1.27
N ARG A 201 9.27 10.50 -1.55
CA ARG A 201 9.56 11.28 -2.77
C ARG A 201 9.58 10.38 -3.99
N LEU A 202 10.18 9.18 -3.88
CA LEU A 202 10.25 8.21 -4.97
C LEU A 202 8.87 7.73 -5.41
N THR A 203 8.01 7.33 -4.47
CA THR A 203 6.65 6.85 -4.76
C THR A 203 5.79 7.95 -5.37
N LEU A 204 5.91 9.19 -4.89
CA LEU A 204 5.19 10.34 -5.49
C LEU A 204 5.72 10.70 -6.87
N THR A 205 7.05 10.71 -7.06
CA THR A 205 7.67 10.96 -8.38
C THR A 205 7.15 9.94 -9.38
N ALA A 206 7.20 8.65 -9.02
CA ALA A 206 6.71 7.57 -9.85
C ALA A 206 5.21 7.69 -10.16
N ALA A 207 4.40 8.09 -9.18
CA ALA A 207 2.97 8.34 -9.38
C ALA A 207 2.72 9.42 -10.43
N LEU A 208 3.43 10.55 -10.31
CA LEU A 208 3.29 11.68 -11.23
C LEU A 208 3.85 11.36 -12.62
N GLU A 209 4.93 10.59 -12.73
CA GLU A 209 5.44 10.15 -14.03
C GLU A 209 4.49 9.18 -14.72
N TRP A 210 3.94 8.23 -13.97
CA TRP A 210 2.94 7.30 -14.48
C TRP A 210 1.68 8.03 -14.96
N LEU A 211 1.20 9.01 -14.19
CA LEU A 211 0.06 9.86 -14.55
C LEU A 211 0.35 10.75 -15.77
N ARG A 212 1.55 11.33 -15.86
CA ARG A 212 2.01 12.09 -17.03
C ARG A 212 2.00 11.22 -18.30
N GLY A 213 2.32 9.93 -18.16
CA GLY A 213 2.26 8.96 -19.24
C GLY A 213 0.84 8.58 -19.67
N GLN A 214 -0.20 8.87 -18.87
CA GLN A 214 -1.59 8.65 -19.25
C GLN A 214 -2.04 9.78 -20.18
N GLN A 215 -2.61 9.42 -21.33
CA GLN A 215 -3.06 10.42 -22.31
C GLN A 215 -4.12 11.36 -21.71
N LYS A 216 -3.82 12.67 -21.72
CA LYS A 216 -4.73 13.75 -21.30
C LYS A 216 -5.28 13.60 -19.86
N CYS A 217 -4.46 13.10 -18.94
CA CYS A 217 -4.88 13.00 -17.54
C CYS A 217 -4.75 14.34 -16.78
N ALA A 218 -5.86 14.88 -16.31
CA ALA A 218 -5.88 15.97 -15.34
C ALA A 218 -5.53 15.41 -13.96
N THR A 219 -4.38 15.83 -13.41
CA THR A 219 -3.87 15.33 -12.14
C THR A 219 -4.09 16.33 -11.02
N TYR A 220 -4.72 15.89 -9.95
CA TYR A 220 -4.95 16.65 -8.73
C TYR A 220 -4.26 15.99 -7.54
N ILE A 221 -3.76 16.81 -6.61
CA ILE A 221 -3.11 16.34 -5.39
C ILE A 221 -3.76 17.03 -4.21
N LEU A 222 -4.22 16.26 -3.24
CA LEU A 222 -4.80 16.79 -2.00
C LEU A 222 -3.73 17.52 -1.19
N ARG A 223 -4.10 18.65 -0.59
CA ARG A 223 -3.25 19.37 0.34
C ARG A 223 -3.35 18.78 1.74
N GLY A 224 -2.31 18.98 2.53
CA GLY A 224 -2.16 18.47 3.89
C GLY A 224 -3.31 18.85 4.81
N ASN A 225 -3.84 20.07 4.69
CA ASN A 225 -5.00 20.56 5.45
C ASN A 225 -6.31 19.85 5.09
N ALA A 226 -6.38 19.24 3.90
CA ALA A 226 -7.55 18.52 3.42
C ALA A 226 -7.46 17.00 3.68
N LEU A 227 -6.30 16.49 4.11
CA LEU A 227 -6.11 15.06 4.44
C LEU A 227 -7.14 14.57 5.46
N SER A 228 -7.48 15.37 6.47
CA SER A 228 -8.48 14.98 7.48
C SER A 228 -9.89 14.80 6.91
N ILE A 229 -10.20 15.40 5.76
CA ILE A 229 -11.49 15.26 5.07
C ILE A 229 -11.59 13.89 4.41
N VAL A 230 -10.47 13.36 3.89
CA VAL A 230 -10.40 12.08 3.18
C VAL A 230 -9.94 10.91 4.04
N HIS A 231 -9.49 11.16 5.27
CA HIS A 231 -8.90 10.14 6.13
C HIS A 231 -9.95 9.15 6.63
N GLU A 232 -10.26 8.15 5.79
CA GLU A 232 -11.21 7.07 6.08
C GLU A 232 -10.62 5.98 6.99
N MET A 233 -9.30 5.96 7.18
CA MET A 233 -8.59 4.76 7.62
C MET A 233 -8.27 4.68 9.13
N ASN A 234 -8.41 5.75 9.91
CA ASN A 234 -8.26 5.63 11.38
C ASN A 234 -8.81 6.84 12.17
N PRO A 235 -10.07 6.81 12.64
CA PRO A 235 -10.61 7.89 13.48
C PRO A 235 -9.85 8.07 14.81
N ALA A 236 -9.16 7.02 15.28
CA ALA A 236 -8.41 7.06 16.55
C ALA A 236 -7.02 7.73 16.43
N LYS A 237 -6.54 8.00 15.21
CA LYS A 237 -5.29 8.72 14.95
C LYS A 237 -5.55 9.86 13.96
N PRO A 238 -6.01 11.03 14.44
CA PRO A 238 -6.27 12.17 13.56
C PRO A 238 -4.99 12.62 12.86
N VAL A 239 -5.13 13.13 11.64
CA VAL A 239 -4.03 13.71 10.88
C VAL A 239 -3.50 14.92 11.65
N SER A 240 -2.24 14.85 12.12
CA SER A 240 -1.61 15.95 12.83
C SER A 240 -1.09 17.01 11.85
N GLU A 241 -0.93 18.24 12.34
CA GLU A 241 -0.33 19.34 11.57
C GLU A 241 1.08 19.00 11.05
N THR A 242 1.83 18.18 11.79
CA THR A 242 3.13 17.67 11.36
C THR A 242 3.01 16.77 10.13
N ILE A 243 2.01 15.87 10.09
CA ILE A 243 1.75 15.01 8.93
C ILE A 243 1.33 15.87 7.73
N ALA A 244 0.39 16.79 7.94
CA ALA A 244 -0.08 17.71 6.90
C ALA A 244 1.07 18.56 6.30
N SER A 245 1.95 19.10 7.16
CA SER A 245 3.09 19.90 6.72
C SER A 245 4.14 19.09 5.97
N LEU A 246 4.39 17.85 6.40
CA LEU A 246 5.35 16.96 5.74
C LEU A 246 4.83 16.45 4.39
N HIS A 247 3.53 16.19 4.30
CA HIS A 247 2.84 15.91 3.04
C HIS A 247 3.04 17.06 2.04
N ASN A 248 2.68 18.29 2.42
CA ASN A 248 2.82 19.45 1.55
C ASN A 248 4.25 19.67 1.08
N ARG A 249 5.21 19.63 2.01
CA ARG A 249 6.62 19.80 1.70
C ARG A 249 7.11 18.75 0.69
N THR A 250 6.69 17.49 0.86
CA THR A 250 7.04 16.40 -0.07
C THR A 250 6.51 16.69 -1.46
N VAL A 251 5.23 17.09 -1.56
CA VAL A 251 4.59 17.41 -2.84
C VAL A 251 5.30 18.57 -3.55
N GLU A 252 5.59 19.66 -2.83
CA GLU A 252 6.29 20.83 -3.38
C GLU A 252 7.71 20.51 -3.84
N GLU A 253 8.46 19.70 -3.08
CA GLU A 253 9.82 19.29 -3.43
C GLU A 253 9.84 18.42 -4.69
N VAL A 254 8.94 17.44 -4.78
CA VAL A 254 8.83 16.57 -5.95
C VAL A 254 8.35 17.37 -7.16
N ALA A 255 7.33 18.21 -7.00
CA ALA A 255 6.82 19.06 -8.09
C ALA A 255 7.92 19.97 -8.65
N ARG A 256 8.71 20.61 -7.78
CA ARG A 256 9.87 21.42 -8.21
C ARG A 256 10.91 20.59 -8.96
N THR A 257 11.21 19.38 -8.47
CA THR A 257 12.20 18.49 -9.11
C THR A 257 11.73 18.02 -10.48
N MET A 258 10.43 17.79 -10.65
CA MET A 258 9.81 17.33 -11.89
C MET A 258 9.37 18.45 -12.84
N ASN A 259 9.63 19.72 -12.50
CA ASN A 259 9.10 20.90 -13.21
C ASN A 259 7.56 20.86 -13.38
N VAL A 260 6.85 20.44 -12.34
CA VAL A 260 5.39 20.45 -12.28
C VAL A 260 4.93 21.70 -11.55
N SER A 261 4.03 22.45 -12.18
CA SER A 261 3.37 23.59 -11.55
C SER A 261 2.22 23.09 -10.66
N LEU A 262 2.16 23.60 -9.44
CA LEU A 262 1.05 23.35 -8.52
C LEU A 262 0.15 24.59 -8.50
N LEU A 263 -1.04 24.48 -9.08
CA LEU A 263 -1.99 25.58 -9.22
C LEU A 263 -3.22 25.36 -8.33
N ASP A 264 -3.94 26.43 -8.01
CA ASP A 264 -5.30 26.31 -7.48
C ASP A 264 -6.23 25.79 -8.59
N PRO A 265 -7.14 24.85 -8.30
CA PRO A 265 -8.18 24.44 -9.24
C PRO A 265 -9.06 25.62 -9.66
N THR A 266 -9.44 25.64 -10.94
CA THR A 266 -10.45 26.56 -11.50
C THR A 266 -11.86 25.98 -11.40
N ASP A 267 -12.89 26.78 -11.66
CA ASP A 267 -14.28 26.30 -11.71
C ASP A 267 -14.48 25.13 -12.71
N VAL A 268 -13.72 25.13 -13.81
CA VAL A 268 -13.76 24.03 -14.80
C VAL A 268 -13.17 22.75 -14.20
N ASP A 269 -12.07 22.88 -13.45
CA ASP A 269 -11.44 21.76 -12.77
C ASP A 269 -12.37 21.19 -11.67
N GLU A 270 -13.09 22.06 -10.95
CA GLU A 270 -14.09 21.64 -9.96
C GLU A 270 -15.23 20.84 -10.58
N LEU A 271 -15.77 21.28 -11.71
CA LEU A 271 -16.80 20.54 -12.45
C LEU A 271 -16.28 19.16 -12.88
N MET A 272 -15.06 19.10 -13.44
CA MET A 272 -14.43 17.83 -13.82
C MET A 272 -14.27 16.88 -12.63
N LEU A 273 -13.82 17.39 -11.49
CA LEU A 273 -13.68 16.61 -10.26
C LEU A 273 -15.04 16.06 -9.81
N LEU A 274 -16.08 16.91 -9.79
CA LEU A 274 -17.43 16.56 -9.34
C LEU A 274 -18.16 15.54 -10.24
N ASP A 275 -17.84 15.56 -11.54
CA ASP A 275 -18.37 14.62 -12.54
C ASP A 275 -17.60 13.29 -12.57
N SER A 276 -16.38 13.25 -12.02
CA SER A 276 -15.56 12.04 -11.92
C SER A 276 -15.81 11.24 -10.62
N ILE A 277 -15.28 10.01 -10.58
CA ILE A 277 -15.38 9.12 -9.42
C ILE A 277 -14.21 9.25 -8.43
N VAL A 278 -13.31 10.22 -8.64
CA VAL A 278 -12.03 10.27 -7.90
C VAL A 278 -12.17 10.69 -6.44
N MET A 279 -13.20 11.48 -6.13
CA MET A 279 -13.45 11.97 -4.77
C MET A 279 -14.30 11.00 -3.96
N ASN A 280 -13.94 10.80 -2.69
CA ASN A 280 -14.83 10.15 -1.76
C ASN A 280 -16.02 11.04 -1.39
N HIS A 281 -17.00 10.47 -0.69
CA HIS A 281 -18.22 11.18 -0.31
C HIS A 281 -17.96 12.45 0.50
N ALA A 282 -17.01 12.40 1.45
CA ALA A 282 -16.70 13.51 2.34
C ALA A 282 -16.06 14.69 1.59
N LEU A 283 -15.06 14.44 0.75
CA LEU A 283 -14.41 15.46 -0.06
C LEU A 283 -15.38 16.04 -1.09
N ARG A 284 -16.16 15.19 -1.77
CA ARG A 284 -17.18 15.64 -2.72
C ARG A 284 -18.20 16.57 -2.07
N LYS A 285 -18.68 16.22 -0.87
CA LYS A 285 -19.61 17.07 -0.11
C LYS A 285 -18.98 18.42 0.23
N HIS A 286 -17.71 18.43 0.65
CA HIS A 286 -17.01 19.67 0.97
C HIS A 286 -16.85 20.56 -0.27
N VAL A 287 -16.40 20.00 -1.39
CA VAL A 287 -16.21 20.75 -2.65
C VAL A 287 -17.53 21.37 -3.12
N LEU A 288 -18.65 20.64 -3.02
CA LEU A 288 -19.98 21.20 -3.34
C LEU A 288 -20.40 22.38 -2.45
N GLN A 289 -19.89 22.47 -1.22
CA GLN A 289 -20.28 23.49 -0.26
C GLN A 289 -19.33 24.69 -0.23
N HIS A 290 -18.05 24.47 -0.50
CA HIS A 290 -16.98 25.43 -0.24
C HIS A 290 -15.97 25.60 -1.40
N GLY A 291 -16.10 24.81 -2.47
CA GLY A 291 -15.13 24.75 -3.56
C GLY A 291 -13.94 23.82 -3.27
N ALA A 292 -13.11 23.59 -4.28
CA ALA A 292 -11.88 22.81 -4.21
C ALA A 292 -10.63 23.67 -3.99
N ALA A 293 -10.73 24.98 -4.23
CA ALA A 293 -9.65 25.93 -3.97
C ALA A 293 -9.15 25.83 -2.51
N GLY A 294 -7.83 25.80 -2.33
CA GLY A 294 -7.24 25.65 -0.99
C GLY A 294 -7.27 24.23 -0.40
N LEU A 295 -7.93 23.27 -1.06
CA LEU A 295 -7.91 21.84 -0.68
C LEU A 295 -7.06 20.98 -1.61
N LEU A 296 -7.03 21.33 -2.88
CA LEU A 296 -6.32 20.59 -3.92
C LEU A 296 -5.27 21.48 -4.57
N TRP A 297 -4.25 20.83 -5.12
CA TRP A 297 -3.44 21.39 -6.18
C TRP A 297 -3.81 20.71 -7.49
N LYS A 298 -3.90 21.47 -8.57
CA LYS A 298 -3.79 20.95 -9.92
C LYS A 298 -2.31 20.85 -10.28
N ALA A 299 -1.86 19.66 -10.66
CA ALA A 299 -0.51 19.40 -11.11
C ALA A 299 -0.45 19.56 -12.64
N GLU A 300 0.19 20.62 -13.11
CA GLU A 300 0.42 20.86 -14.53
C GLU A 300 1.86 20.54 -14.92
N PHE A 301 2.01 19.52 -15.75
CA PHE A 301 3.30 19.14 -16.31
C PHE A 301 3.68 20.13 -17.41
N THR A 302 4.84 20.77 -17.31
CA THR A 302 5.40 21.48 -18.45
C THR A 302 5.59 20.50 -19.60
N ALA A 303 5.10 20.85 -20.79
CA ALA A 303 5.36 20.07 -22.00
C ALA A 303 6.88 19.92 -22.17
N TYR A 304 7.35 18.68 -22.38
CA TYR A 304 8.72 18.49 -22.85
C TYR A 304 8.86 19.17 -24.22
N PRO A 305 9.95 19.92 -24.46
CA PRO A 305 10.25 20.44 -25.79
C PRO A 305 10.37 19.34 -26.84
#